data_AF-A0AAV0ZUW3-F1
#
_entry.id   AF-A0AAV0ZUW3-F1
#
_cell.length_a   1.000
_cell.length_b   1.000
_cell.length_c   1.000
_cell.angle_alpha   90.00
_cell.angle_beta   90.00
_cell.angle_gamma   90.00
#
_symmetry.space_group_name_H-M   'P 1'
#
loop_
_entity.id
_entity.type
_entity.pdbx_description
1 polymer ?
#
loop_
_entity_poly.entity_id
_entity_poly.type
_entity_poly.pdbx_seq_one_letter_code
_entity_poly.pdbx_strand_id
1 'polypeptide(L)'
;MEKLKMMSILARKGFKQTLDRATRVIDASPSLLQGKANYKMISSSAPLGSSFSQFQERAAKLTKDGQDSVIQAALTYLKEKAKLKGEIAGGAIATSTLLGVPLGHNASYHEGATFAPPLVRHAIWDDSTNSTTEEGKNLIEPHVFADVGDIPIQDLRNLGVSEERIMNFIGDSVKIVMNHAPLRPLIVGGDHSISYPIVRAVSEKLGGPVDILHFDAHPDLYENFEDNYFSHASPFARIMEGKYAKRLVQVGIRSINIDGRQQGEKYGVEIHEMRNFAKDREYLENLTLGTGEGVKGVYISIDVDSLDPGFAPGVSHIESGGLSFRDVLNILQNLKALVTAKLVRELAAKMSK
;
A
#
# COMPACT_ATOMS: atom_id res chain seq x y z
N MET A 1 9.11 26.65 -15.89
CA MET A 1 8.10 25.69 -16.42
C MET A 1 8.61 24.82 -17.57
N GLU A 2 9.21 25.38 -18.63
CA GLU A 2 9.69 24.58 -19.78
C GLU A 2 10.81 23.59 -19.45
N LYS A 3 11.79 23.99 -18.62
CA LYS A 3 12.84 23.07 -18.12
C LYS A 3 12.27 21.89 -17.31
N LEU A 4 11.15 22.09 -16.60
CA LEU A 4 10.46 21.04 -15.83
C LEU A 4 9.76 20.03 -16.75
N LYS A 5 9.09 20.51 -17.80
CA LYS A 5 8.50 19.64 -18.84
C LYS A 5 9.58 18.84 -19.56
N MET A 6 10.71 19.46 -19.86
CA MET A 6 11.82 18.82 -20.56
C MET A 6 12.50 17.74 -19.71
N MET A 7 12.73 17.98 -18.42
CA MET A 7 13.26 16.96 -17.49
C MET A 7 12.29 15.78 -17.26
N SER A 8 10.99 16.07 -17.14
CA SER A 8 9.93 15.04 -17.10
C SER A 8 9.93 14.16 -18.35
N ILE A 9 10.04 14.77 -19.54
CA ILE A 9 10.07 14.06 -20.82
C ILE A 9 11.35 13.22 -20.95
N LEU A 10 12.50 13.75 -20.54
CA LEU A 10 13.78 13.04 -20.57
C LEU A 10 13.81 11.86 -19.58
N ALA A 11 13.27 12.03 -18.37
CA ALA A 11 13.14 10.96 -17.39
C ALA A 11 12.19 9.85 -17.87
N ARG A 12 11.04 10.22 -18.45
CA ARG A 12 10.10 9.25 -19.06
C ARG A 12 10.71 8.52 -20.26
N LYS A 13 11.49 9.21 -21.09
CA LYS A 13 12.22 8.59 -22.23
C LYS A 13 13.32 7.66 -21.75
N GLY A 14 14.09 8.04 -20.73
CA GLY A 14 15.12 7.19 -20.12
C GLY A 14 14.53 5.95 -19.45
N PHE A 15 13.44 6.11 -18.70
CA PHE A 15 12.69 5.00 -18.11
C PHE A 15 12.13 4.08 -19.19
N LYS A 16 11.51 4.62 -20.24
CA LYS A 16 10.99 3.83 -21.36
C LYS A 16 12.09 3.11 -22.13
N GLN A 17 13.27 3.71 -22.33
CA GLN A 17 14.41 3.04 -22.98
C GLN A 17 15.00 1.91 -22.13
N THR A 18 15.07 2.10 -20.81
CA THR A 18 15.51 1.05 -19.88
C THR A 18 14.49 -0.08 -19.81
N LEU A 19 13.20 0.25 -19.75
CA LEU A 19 12.09 -0.69 -19.82
C LEU A 19 12.12 -1.46 -21.16
N ASP A 20 12.19 -0.77 -22.30
CA ASP A 20 12.27 -1.39 -23.63
C ASP A 20 13.51 -2.30 -23.79
N ARG A 21 14.63 -1.98 -23.13
CA ARG A 21 15.81 -2.85 -23.08
C ARG A 21 15.58 -4.09 -22.21
N ALA A 22 14.96 -3.93 -21.05
CA ALA A 22 14.61 -5.03 -20.16
C ALA A 22 13.56 -5.96 -20.81
N THR A 23 12.52 -5.38 -21.43
CA THR A 23 11.47 -6.11 -22.16
C THR A 23 12.04 -6.86 -23.36
N ARG A 24 13.00 -6.30 -24.12
CA ARG A 24 13.66 -7.05 -25.22
C ARG A 24 14.49 -8.25 -24.75
N VAL A 25 15.05 -8.21 -23.54
CA VAL A 25 15.75 -9.36 -22.95
C VAL A 25 14.74 -10.44 -22.52
N ILE A 26 13.53 -10.04 -22.14
CA ILE A 26 12.45 -10.92 -21.67
C ILE A 26 11.60 -11.48 -22.84
N ASP A 27 11.33 -10.69 -23.88
CA ASP A 27 10.62 -11.09 -25.11
C ASP A 27 11.43 -12.01 -26.02
N ALA A 28 12.72 -12.20 -25.74
CA ALA A 28 13.52 -13.28 -26.33
C ALA A 28 13.22 -14.66 -25.69
N SER A 29 12.43 -14.70 -24.61
CA SER A 29 12.13 -15.92 -23.83
C SER A 29 10.95 -16.76 -24.36
N PRO A 30 9.89 -16.22 -25.00
CA PRO A 30 8.81 -17.01 -25.57
C PRO A 30 9.24 -17.92 -26.73
N SER A 31 10.23 -17.52 -27.54
CA SER A 31 10.82 -18.38 -28.58
C SER A 31 11.73 -19.48 -27.99
N LEU A 32 12.28 -19.28 -26.78
CA LEU A 32 12.96 -20.30 -25.98
C LEU A 32 11.99 -21.28 -25.31
N LEU A 33 10.77 -20.84 -24.97
CA LEU A 33 9.71 -21.68 -24.41
C LEU A 33 9.00 -22.52 -25.48
N GLN A 34 8.83 -22.02 -26.71
CA GLN A 34 8.36 -22.84 -27.84
C GLN A 34 9.33 -23.98 -28.21
N GLY A 35 10.63 -23.82 -27.90
CA GLY A 35 11.61 -24.91 -27.99
C GLY A 35 11.31 -26.10 -27.08
N LYS A 36 10.58 -25.91 -25.96
CA LYS A 36 10.18 -27.00 -25.06
C LYS A 36 9.06 -27.89 -25.63
N ALA A 37 8.22 -27.37 -26.53
CA ALA A 37 7.13 -28.15 -27.11
C ALA A 37 7.60 -29.08 -28.24
N ASN A 38 8.64 -28.70 -28.99
CA ASN A 38 9.16 -29.50 -30.10
C ASN A 38 10.23 -30.53 -29.70
N TYR A 39 10.75 -30.50 -28.46
CA TYR A 39 11.82 -31.40 -28.02
C TYR A 39 11.37 -32.66 -27.28
N LYS A 40 10.05 -32.93 -27.21
CA LYS A 40 9.53 -34.18 -26.64
C LYS A 40 9.68 -35.40 -27.57
N MET A 41 10.34 -35.25 -28.73
CA MET A 41 10.56 -36.28 -29.74
C MET A 41 12.04 -36.68 -29.93
N ILE A 42 12.96 -36.29 -29.04
CA ILE A 42 14.34 -36.78 -29.07
C ILE A 42 14.74 -37.23 -27.66
N SER A 43 14.21 -38.37 -27.22
CA SER A 43 14.77 -39.13 -26.11
C SER A 43 15.73 -40.19 -26.65
N SER A 44 16.98 -39.83 -26.87
CA SER A 44 18.07 -40.81 -26.92
C SER A 44 19.41 -40.17 -26.56
N SER A 45 19.92 -40.59 -25.40
CA SER A 45 21.35 -40.70 -25.06
C SER A 45 22.25 -39.45 -25.20
N ALA A 46 22.30 -38.62 -24.16
CA ALA A 46 23.53 -37.94 -23.71
C ALA A 46 23.36 -37.49 -22.24
N PRO A 47 24.41 -37.52 -21.39
CA PRO A 47 24.32 -36.94 -20.06
C PRO A 47 24.21 -35.42 -20.21
N LEU A 48 23.10 -34.83 -19.74
CA LEU A 48 22.95 -33.39 -19.58
C LEU A 48 23.88 -32.93 -18.44
N GLY A 49 25.18 -32.87 -18.73
CA GLY A 49 26.25 -32.50 -17.81
C GLY A 49 26.30 -31.01 -17.52
N SER A 50 27.07 -30.66 -16.47
CA SER A 50 27.46 -29.35 -15.92
C SER A 50 27.23 -28.04 -16.72
N SER A 51 27.25 -28.07 -18.05
CA SER A 51 26.93 -26.95 -18.94
C SER A 51 25.47 -26.48 -18.82
N PHE A 52 24.52 -27.39 -18.65
CA PHE A 52 23.10 -27.01 -18.53
C PHE A 52 22.78 -26.34 -17.19
N SER A 53 23.36 -26.84 -16.08
CA SER A 53 23.23 -26.20 -14.76
C SER A 53 23.92 -24.83 -14.72
N GLN A 54 25.10 -24.69 -15.33
CA GLN A 54 25.77 -23.40 -15.47
C GLN A 54 24.96 -22.39 -16.29
N PHE A 55 24.28 -22.83 -17.35
CA PHE A 55 23.37 -21.98 -18.12
C PHE A 55 22.19 -21.52 -17.27
N GLN A 56 21.56 -22.42 -16.51
CA GLN A 56 20.44 -22.09 -15.62
C GLN A 56 20.86 -21.08 -14.53
N GLU A 57 22.01 -21.27 -13.89
CA GLU A 57 22.57 -20.34 -12.91
C GLU A 57 22.82 -18.96 -13.53
N ARG A 58 23.40 -18.91 -14.72
CA ARG A 58 23.67 -17.64 -15.43
C ARG A 58 22.37 -16.93 -15.82
N ALA A 59 21.37 -17.66 -16.30
CA ALA A 59 20.06 -17.09 -16.63
C ALA A 59 19.37 -16.53 -15.39
N ALA A 60 19.34 -17.29 -14.28
CA ALA A 60 18.77 -16.84 -13.01
C ALA A 60 19.48 -15.59 -12.48
N LYS A 61 20.81 -15.52 -12.59
CA LYS A 61 21.58 -14.33 -12.22
C LYS A 61 21.19 -13.12 -13.06
N LEU A 62 21.15 -13.26 -14.39
CA LEU A 62 20.77 -12.15 -15.29
C LEU A 62 19.34 -11.64 -15.03
N THR A 63 18.40 -12.56 -14.76
CA THR A 63 17.03 -12.19 -14.36
C THR A 63 17.04 -11.38 -13.06
N LYS A 64 17.77 -11.84 -12.04
CA LYS A 64 17.88 -11.13 -10.76
C LYS A 64 18.51 -9.75 -10.93
N ASP A 65 19.62 -9.64 -11.67
CA ASP A 65 20.31 -8.37 -11.95
C ASP A 65 19.37 -7.38 -12.68
N GLY A 66 18.55 -7.87 -13.61
CA GLY A 66 17.52 -7.08 -14.29
C GLY A 66 16.43 -6.57 -13.34
N GLN A 67 15.91 -7.46 -12.48
CA GLN A 67 14.93 -7.09 -11.45
C GLN A 67 15.49 -6.05 -10.48
N ASP A 68 16.71 -6.25 -9.97
CA ASP A 68 17.38 -5.32 -9.06
C ASP A 68 17.57 -3.94 -9.71
N SER A 69 17.95 -3.91 -11.00
CA SER A 69 18.11 -2.65 -11.74
C SER A 69 16.81 -1.85 -11.83
N VAL A 70 15.67 -2.52 -12.08
CA VAL A 70 14.35 -1.86 -12.16
C VAL A 70 13.91 -1.36 -10.80
N ILE A 71 14.08 -2.18 -9.75
CA ILE A 71 13.81 -1.77 -8.36
C ILE A 71 14.61 -0.51 -8.00
N GLN A 72 15.92 -0.51 -8.25
CA GLN A 72 16.79 0.63 -7.93
C GLN A 72 16.40 1.89 -8.72
N ALA A 73 16.05 1.74 -10.01
CA ALA A 73 15.57 2.87 -10.81
C ALA A 73 14.26 3.46 -10.26
N ALA A 74 13.31 2.60 -9.86
CA ALA A 74 12.04 3.03 -9.29
C ALA A 74 12.22 3.75 -7.94
N LEU A 75 13.04 3.20 -7.03
CA LEU A 75 13.36 3.83 -5.75
C LEU A 75 14.11 5.16 -5.95
N THR A 76 15.03 5.23 -6.90
CA THR A 76 15.77 6.48 -7.23
C THR A 76 14.81 7.55 -7.73
N TYR A 77 13.89 7.20 -8.64
CA TYR A 77 12.89 8.13 -9.15
C TYR A 77 11.98 8.68 -8.05
N LEU A 78 11.52 7.81 -7.13
CA LEU A 78 10.75 8.22 -5.96
C LEU A 78 11.55 9.14 -5.05
N LYS A 79 12.82 8.84 -4.80
CA LYS A 79 13.73 9.65 -3.98
C LYS A 79 13.89 11.06 -4.53
N GLU A 80 14.12 11.22 -5.83
CA GLU A 80 14.25 12.55 -6.44
C GLU A 80 12.94 13.36 -6.36
N LYS A 81 11.78 12.70 -6.49
CA LYS A 81 10.48 13.36 -6.26
C LYS A 81 10.29 13.77 -4.81
N ALA A 82 10.55 12.87 -3.86
CA ALA A 82 10.41 13.13 -2.43
C ALA A 82 11.34 14.28 -2.01
N LYS A 83 12.59 14.31 -2.50
CA LYS A 83 13.52 15.43 -2.31
C LYS A 83 12.92 16.75 -2.78
N LEU A 84 12.43 16.80 -4.03
CA LEU A 84 11.82 18.01 -4.58
C LEU A 84 10.61 18.48 -3.75
N LYS A 85 9.75 17.55 -3.31
CA LYS A 85 8.58 17.90 -2.49
C LYS A 85 8.96 18.38 -1.10
N GLY A 86 9.96 17.77 -0.46
CA GLY A 86 10.50 18.22 0.83
C GLY A 86 11.06 19.65 0.75
N GLU A 87 11.82 19.95 -0.30
CA GLU A 87 12.36 21.31 -0.54
C GLU A 87 11.24 22.36 -0.73
N ILE A 88 10.16 22.01 -1.44
CA ILE A 88 9.04 22.93 -1.69
C ILE A 88 8.15 23.11 -0.44
N ALA A 89 8.00 22.08 0.39
CA ALA A 89 7.19 22.14 1.61
C ALA A 89 7.75 23.13 2.65
N GLY A 90 9.04 23.48 2.57
CA GLY A 90 9.64 24.54 3.38
C GLY A 90 9.65 24.22 4.88
N GLY A 91 9.40 25.24 5.71
CA GLY A 91 9.54 25.17 7.18
C GLY A 91 8.40 24.48 7.94
N ALA A 92 7.55 23.70 7.28
CA ALA A 92 6.49 22.96 7.97
C ALA A 92 7.04 21.86 8.89
N ILE A 93 6.31 21.55 9.95
CA ILE A 93 6.65 20.45 10.87
C ILE A 93 6.28 19.10 10.25
N ALA A 94 5.21 19.06 9.45
CA ALA A 94 4.72 17.86 8.78
C ALA A 94 3.91 18.23 7.53
N THR A 95 4.09 17.47 6.45
CA THR A 95 3.33 17.62 5.20
C THR A 95 2.79 16.26 4.76
N SER A 96 1.48 16.15 4.55
CA SER A 96 0.86 14.91 4.08
C SER A 96 1.28 14.66 2.64
N THR A 97 1.92 13.52 2.37
CA THR A 97 2.52 13.23 1.06
C THR A 97 1.93 11.97 0.47
N LEU A 98 1.13 12.15 -0.58
CA LEU A 98 0.47 11.08 -1.30
C LEU A 98 1.48 10.17 -2.00
N LEU A 99 1.42 8.87 -1.70
CA LEU A 99 2.16 7.80 -2.36
C LEU A 99 1.15 6.74 -2.79
N GLY A 100 1.05 6.45 -4.09
CA GLY A 100 0.13 5.42 -4.56
C GLY A 100 0.79 4.06 -4.70
N VAL A 101 0.11 3.02 -4.22
CA VAL A 101 0.54 1.62 -4.24
C VAL A 101 -0.52 0.79 -4.99
N PRO A 102 -0.43 0.67 -6.32
CA PRO A 102 -1.43 -0.03 -7.12
C PRO A 102 -1.22 -1.56 -7.07
N LEU A 103 -1.59 -2.20 -5.96
CA LEU A 103 -1.45 -3.64 -5.72
C LEU A 103 -2.79 -4.25 -5.28
N GLY A 104 -3.39 -5.16 -6.04
CA GLY A 104 -4.69 -5.77 -5.70
C GLY A 104 -4.72 -7.29 -5.76
N HIS A 105 -3.60 -7.95 -6.01
CA HIS A 105 -3.57 -9.39 -6.25
C HIS A 105 -3.54 -10.26 -4.99
N ASN A 106 -3.50 -9.63 -3.81
CA ASN A 106 -3.69 -10.31 -2.54
C ASN A 106 -5.15 -10.23 -2.05
N ALA A 107 -6.03 -9.58 -2.82
CA ALA A 107 -7.48 -9.58 -2.60
C ALA A 107 -8.07 -10.97 -2.83
N SER A 108 -9.03 -11.36 -1.99
CA SER A 108 -9.72 -12.66 -2.08
C SER A 108 -10.85 -12.70 -3.11
N TYR A 109 -11.32 -11.55 -3.59
CA TYR A 109 -12.48 -11.48 -4.50
C TYR A 109 -12.24 -10.67 -5.78
N HIS A 110 -11.99 -9.36 -5.68
CA HIS A 110 -11.72 -8.49 -6.86
C HIS A 110 -10.43 -7.68 -6.69
N GLU A 111 -9.57 -7.69 -7.71
CA GLU A 111 -8.32 -6.92 -7.72
C GLU A 111 -8.50 -5.43 -8.11
N GLY A 112 -9.75 -4.94 -8.12
CA GLY A 112 -10.11 -3.62 -8.65
C GLY A 112 -9.44 -2.44 -7.91
N ALA A 113 -9.04 -2.65 -6.65
CA ALA A 113 -8.31 -1.68 -5.84
C ALA A 113 -6.93 -1.30 -6.45
N THR A 114 -6.39 -2.13 -7.34
CA THR A 114 -5.19 -1.82 -8.15
C THR A 114 -5.31 -0.48 -8.88
N PHE A 115 -6.52 -0.12 -9.32
CA PHE A 115 -6.77 1.07 -10.13
C PHE A 115 -7.15 2.32 -9.31
N ALA A 116 -7.23 2.21 -7.98
CA ALA A 116 -7.66 3.30 -7.11
C ALA A 116 -6.75 4.55 -7.13
N PRO A 117 -5.41 4.44 -7.07
CA PRO A 117 -4.55 5.61 -6.86
C PRO A 117 -4.73 6.77 -7.87
N PRO A 118 -4.82 6.54 -9.20
CA PRO A 118 -5.07 7.63 -10.14
C PRO A 118 -6.48 8.22 -10.02
N LEU A 119 -7.49 7.41 -9.70
CA LEU A 119 -8.88 7.88 -9.58
C LEU A 119 -9.10 8.74 -8.33
N VAL A 120 -8.47 8.37 -7.21
CA VAL A 120 -8.49 9.19 -5.99
C VAL A 120 -7.82 10.53 -6.25
N ARG A 121 -6.69 10.56 -6.96
CA ARG A 121 -6.05 11.83 -7.36
C ARG A 121 -6.95 12.68 -8.23
N HIS A 122 -7.66 12.08 -9.18
CA HIS A 122 -8.63 12.81 -9.99
C HIS A 122 -9.71 13.44 -9.11
N ALA A 123 -10.30 12.67 -8.19
CA ALA A 123 -11.36 13.16 -7.30
C ALA A 123 -10.90 14.27 -6.34
N ILE A 124 -9.65 14.24 -5.87
CA ILE A 124 -9.08 15.30 -5.00
C ILE A 124 -9.02 16.66 -5.74
N TRP A 125 -8.79 16.64 -7.06
CA TRP A 125 -8.58 17.84 -7.87
C TRP A 125 -9.69 18.08 -8.89
N ASP A 126 -10.85 17.46 -8.70
CA ASP A 126 -11.99 17.62 -9.59
C ASP A 126 -12.56 19.04 -9.47
N ASP A 127 -12.88 19.65 -10.61
CA ASP A 127 -13.36 21.04 -10.68
C ASP A 127 -14.71 21.26 -9.96
N SER A 128 -15.45 20.18 -9.64
CA SER A 128 -16.67 20.27 -8.81
C SER A 128 -16.38 20.56 -7.34
N THR A 129 -15.13 20.37 -6.89
CA THR A 129 -14.70 20.60 -5.50
C THR A 129 -13.91 21.90 -5.37
N ASN A 130 -13.81 22.41 -4.14
CA ASN A 130 -12.83 23.44 -3.82
C ASN A 130 -11.58 22.79 -3.21
N SER A 131 -10.51 23.58 -3.05
CA SER A 131 -9.25 23.07 -2.49
C SER A 131 -9.16 23.11 -0.97
N THR A 132 -10.26 23.38 -0.25
CA THR A 132 -10.23 23.57 1.22
C THR A 132 -10.84 22.38 1.96
N THR A 133 -10.15 21.88 2.98
CA THR A 133 -10.70 20.84 3.88
C THR A 133 -11.81 21.42 4.77
N GLU A 134 -12.60 20.56 5.44
CA GLU A 134 -13.65 21.02 6.38
C GLU A 134 -13.12 21.91 7.52
N GLU A 135 -11.86 21.70 7.93
CA GLU A 135 -11.17 22.53 8.94
C GLU A 135 -10.48 23.77 8.35
N GLY A 136 -10.65 24.04 7.05
CA GLY A 136 -10.14 25.24 6.39
C GLY A 136 -8.68 25.19 5.94
N LYS A 137 -8.04 24.01 5.86
CA LYS A 137 -6.68 23.89 5.29
C LYS A 137 -6.75 23.85 3.76
N ASN A 138 -5.87 24.58 3.09
CA ASN A 138 -5.84 24.66 1.63
C ASN A 138 -4.88 23.61 1.04
N LEU A 139 -5.41 22.67 0.26
CA LEU A 139 -4.65 21.56 -0.34
C LEU A 139 -3.66 22.01 -1.43
N ILE A 140 -3.88 23.17 -2.06
CA ILE A 140 -2.94 23.71 -3.06
C ILE A 140 -1.60 24.05 -2.42
N GLU A 141 -1.58 24.33 -1.11
CA GLU A 141 -0.39 24.72 -0.39
C GLU A 141 0.54 23.51 -0.19
N PRO A 142 1.78 23.54 -0.73
CA PRO A 142 2.67 22.38 -0.71
C PRO A 142 3.08 21.90 0.69
N HIS A 143 2.92 22.75 1.70
CA HIS A 143 3.22 22.42 3.08
C HIS A 143 2.06 21.66 3.76
N VAL A 144 0.85 21.74 3.21
CA VAL A 144 -0.34 20.98 3.66
C VAL A 144 -0.36 19.61 2.98
N PHE A 145 -0.24 19.59 1.65
CA PHE A 145 -0.38 18.41 0.83
C PHE A 145 0.66 18.35 -0.30
N ALA A 146 1.26 17.18 -0.48
CA ALA A 146 2.19 16.89 -1.56
C ALA A 146 1.85 15.52 -2.19
N ASP A 147 2.39 15.25 -3.37
CA ASP A 147 2.18 13.98 -4.08
C ASP A 147 3.47 13.55 -4.78
N VAL A 148 3.92 12.32 -4.51
CA VAL A 148 5.10 11.70 -5.12
C VAL A 148 4.75 10.68 -6.21
N GLY A 149 3.47 10.51 -6.51
CA GLY A 149 2.95 9.63 -7.55
C GLY A 149 2.88 8.17 -7.11
N ASP A 150 2.84 7.28 -8.10
CA ASP A 150 2.67 5.84 -7.88
C ASP A 150 4.00 5.09 -8.00
N ILE A 151 4.15 4.03 -7.21
CA ILE A 151 5.23 3.07 -7.38
C ILE A 151 4.84 1.99 -8.40
N PRO A 152 5.78 1.52 -9.26
CA PRO A 152 5.48 0.69 -10.42
C PRO A 152 5.30 -0.80 -10.06
N ILE A 153 4.30 -1.12 -9.22
CA ILE A 153 4.04 -2.49 -8.75
C ILE A 153 3.84 -3.46 -9.93
N GLN A 154 3.05 -3.07 -10.93
CA GLN A 154 2.73 -3.95 -12.07
C GLN A 154 3.97 -4.26 -12.91
N ASP A 155 4.91 -3.32 -13.05
CA ASP A 155 6.18 -3.56 -13.74
C ASP A 155 7.01 -4.61 -12.97
N LEU A 156 7.09 -4.49 -11.64
CA LEU A 156 7.81 -5.46 -10.81
C LEU A 156 7.21 -6.87 -10.89
N ARG A 157 5.88 -6.98 -10.87
CA ARG A 157 5.17 -8.25 -11.04
C ARG A 157 5.44 -8.87 -12.41
N ASN A 158 5.36 -8.07 -13.48
CA ASN A 158 5.63 -8.53 -14.84
C ASN A 158 7.08 -9.02 -15.03
N LEU A 159 8.02 -8.51 -14.23
CA LEU A 159 9.41 -8.97 -14.20
C LEU A 159 9.61 -10.26 -13.38
N GLY A 160 8.56 -10.81 -12.77
CA GLY A 160 8.64 -11.99 -11.91
C GLY A 160 9.36 -11.74 -10.59
N VAL A 161 9.30 -10.50 -10.07
CA VAL A 161 9.79 -10.20 -8.72
C VAL A 161 8.89 -10.92 -7.72
N SER A 162 9.50 -11.61 -6.75
CA SER A 162 8.77 -12.36 -5.71
C SER A 162 7.96 -11.43 -4.80
N GLU A 163 6.87 -11.94 -4.24
CA GLU A 163 5.97 -11.19 -3.35
C GLU A 163 6.71 -10.53 -2.19
N GLU A 164 7.60 -11.27 -1.53
CA GLU A 164 8.42 -10.74 -0.44
C GLU A 164 9.26 -9.52 -0.87
N ARG A 165 9.81 -9.54 -2.08
CA ARG A 165 10.60 -8.42 -2.62
C ARG A 165 9.72 -7.25 -3.01
N ILE A 166 8.49 -7.49 -3.47
CA ILE A 166 7.48 -6.44 -3.69
C ILE A 166 7.11 -5.78 -2.35
N MET A 167 6.84 -6.56 -1.31
CA MET A 167 6.51 -6.05 0.03
C MET A 167 7.69 -5.27 0.64
N ASN A 168 8.93 -5.73 0.45
CA ASN A 168 10.11 -4.97 0.85
C ASN A 168 10.25 -3.66 0.07
N PHE A 169 10.02 -3.68 -1.24
CA PHE A 169 10.03 -2.49 -2.09
C PHE A 169 8.98 -1.45 -1.68
N ILE A 170 7.78 -1.88 -1.28
CA ILE A 170 6.74 -0.99 -0.71
C ILE A 170 7.25 -0.33 0.57
N GLY A 171 7.81 -1.13 1.50
CA GLY A 171 8.37 -0.61 2.75
C GLY A 171 9.52 0.39 2.52
N ASP A 172 10.42 0.10 1.59
CA ASP A 172 11.52 1.00 1.23
C ASP A 172 11.02 2.30 0.60
N SER A 173 9.96 2.22 -0.21
CA SER A 173 9.30 3.39 -0.80
C SER A 173 8.71 4.32 0.28
N VAL A 174 8.09 3.76 1.32
CA VAL A 174 7.61 4.52 2.48
C VAL A 174 8.77 5.18 3.24
N LYS A 175 9.85 4.43 3.49
CA LYS A 175 11.06 4.97 4.15
C LYS A 175 11.67 6.12 3.36
N ILE A 176 11.68 6.05 2.02
CA ILE A 176 12.16 7.14 1.17
C ILE A 176 11.35 8.41 1.42
N VAL A 177 10.02 8.34 1.45
CA VAL A 177 9.19 9.52 1.75
C VAL A 177 9.54 10.08 3.14
N MET A 178 9.63 9.23 4.16
CA MET A 178 9.94 9.64 5.53
C MET A 178 11.38 10.18 5.71
N ASN A 179 12.32 9.86 4.81
CA ASN A 179 13.69 10.37 4.85
C ASN A 179 13.80 11.84 4.45
N HIS A 180 12.78 12.38 3.77
CA HIS A 180 12.76 13.76 3.31
C HIS A 180 11.82 14.57 4.20
N ALA A 181 12.34 15.17 5.27
CA ALA A 181 11.55 16.08 6.09
C ALA A 181 11.03 17.27 5.24
N PRO A 182 9.80 17.77 5.49
CA PRO A 182 8.85 17.37 6.55
C PRO A 182 7.80 16.33 6.11
N LEU A 183 8.09 15.53 5.07
CA LEU A 183 7.08 14.66 4.46
C LEU A 183 6.65 13.52 5.39
N ARG A 184 5.34 13.31 5.50
CA ARG A 184 4.70 12.15 6.15
C ARG A 184 3.85 11.40 5.14
N PRO A 185 4.00 10.07 5.01
CA PRO A 185 3.34 9.33 3.95
C PRO A 185 1.83 9.21 4.21
N LEU A 186 1.05 9.58 3.19
CA LEU A 186 -0.37 9.30 3.02
C LEU A 186 -0.48 8.33 1.84
N ILE A 187 -0.81 7.09 2.11
CA ILE A 187 -0.81 6.05 1.08
C ILE A 187 -2.21 5.89 0.50
N VAL A 188 -2.30 5.71 -0.82
CA VAL A 188 -3.54 5.34 -1.51
C VAL A 188 -3.34 4.09 -2.36
N GLY A 189 -4.34 3.21 -2.36
CA GLY A 189 -4.30 1.90 -3.02
C GLY A 189 -3.84 0.82 -2.03
N GLY A 190 -3.59 -0.41 -2.45
CA GLY A 190 -4.49 -1.13 -3.33
C GLY A 190 -5.38 -1.97 -2.41
N ASP A 191 -5.31 -3.29 -2.47
CA ASP A 191 -5.91 -4.13 -1.44
C ASP A 191 -5.24 -3.91 -0.07
N HIS A 192 -5.85 -4.46 0.98
CA HIS A 192 -5.44 -4.23 2.36
C HIS A 192 -4.08 -4.80 2.75
N SER A 193 -3.52 -5.73 1.96
CA SER A 193 -2.25 -6.41 2.27
C SER A 193 -1.09 -5.44 2.45
N ILE A 194 -1.13 -4.30 1.75
CA ILE A 194 -0.05 -3.31 1.77
C ILE A 194 0.11 -2.64 3.14
N SER A 195 -0.91 -2.73 4.02
CA SER A 195 -0.83 -2.20 5.38
C SER A 195 0.35 -2.79 6.15
N TYR A 196 0.63 -4.08 5.97
CA TYR A 196 1.74 -4.77 6.65
C TYR A 196 3.12 -4.15 6.34
N PRO A 197 3.60 -4.11 5.08
CA PRO A 197 4.91 -3.52 4.79
C PRO A 197 5.00 -2.03 5.12
N ILE A 198 3.89 -1.28 5.05
CA ILE A 198 3.85 0.14 5.39
C ILE A 198 4.03 0.35 6.89
N VAL A 199 3.23 -0.32 7.73
CA VAL A 199 3.31 -0.20 9.19
C VAL A 199 4.67 -0.67 9.70
N ARG A 200 5.18 -1.79 9.18
CA ARG A 200 6.54 -2.25 9.45
C ARG A 200 7.57 -1.15 9.15
N ALA A 201 7.52 -0.55 7.97
CA ALA A 201 8.45 0.50 7.57
C ALA A 201 8.38 1.75 8.47
N VAL A 202 7.17 2.18 8.84
CA VAL A 202 6.96 3.31 9.76
C VAL A 202 7.53 3.01 11.13
N SER A 203 7.22 1.84 11.70
CA SER A 203 7.71 1.41 13.01
C SER A 203 9.24 1.32 13.05
N GLU A 204 9.85 0.69 12.04
CA GLU A 204 11.31 0.60 11.90
C GLU A 204 11.95 1.98 11.78
N LYS A 205 11.36 2.88 10.97
CA LYS A 205 11.92 4.21 10.72
C LYS A 205 11.86 5.11 11.97
N LEU A 206 10.83 4.95 12.79
CA LEU A 206 10.66 5.70 14.05
C LEU A 206 11.36 5.02 15.24
N GLY A 207 11.84 3.79 15.07
CA GLY A 207 12.55 3.03 16.12
C GLY A 207 11.64 2.55 17.23
N GLY A 208 10.40 2.14 16.93
CA GLY A 208 9.47 1.59 17.92
C GLY A 208 8.04 1.40 17.40
N PRO A 209 7.15 0.78 18.18
CA PRO A 209 5.77 0.52 17.77
C PRO A 209 4.96 1.80 17.64
N VAL A 210 3.86 1.73 16.89
CA VAL A 210 2.82 2.77 16.79
C VAL A 210 1.52 2.28 17.42
N ASP A 211 0.61 3.19 17.75
CA ASP A 211 -0.80 2.84 17.94
C ASP A 211 -1.51 2.90 16.58
N ILE A 212 -2.49 2.03 16.36
CA ILE A 212 -3.23 1.95 15.10
C ILE A 212 -4.71 2.22 15.35
N LEU A 213 -5.27 3.15 14.57
CA LEU A 213 -6.70 3.27 14.36
C LEU A 213 -7.07 2.68 13.00
N HIS A 214 -7.92 1.67 13.03
CA HIS A 214 -8.31 0.87 11.88
C HIS A 214 -9.82 0.95 11.65
N PHE A 215 -10.23 1.54 10.53
CA PHE A 215 -11.63 1.54 10.10
C PHE A 215 -11.81 0.46 9.05
N ASP A 216 -12.72 -0.49 9.30
CA ASP A 216 -12.96 -1.64 8.41
C ASP A 216 -14.27 -2.36 8.77
N ALA A 217 -14.91 -3.00 7.79
CA ALA A 217 -15.96 -4.00 8.04
C ALA A 217 -15.39 -5.33 8.60
N HIS A 218 -14.13 -5.63 8.29
CA HIS A 218 -13.41 -6.87 8.55
C HIS A 218 -12.26 -6.65 9.56
N PRO A 219 -11.90 -7.68 10.35
CA PRO A 219 -10.78 -7.57 11.28
C PRO A 219 -9.42 -7.75 10.60
N ASP A 220 -9.33 -8.42 9.45
CA ASP A 220 -8.05 -8.63 8.75
C ASP A 220 -6.94 -9.27 9.61
N LEU A 221 -7.38 -10.18 10.49
CA LEU A 221 -6.59 -10.84 11.53
C LEU A 221 -6.40 -12.33 11.27
N TYR A 222 -6.77 -12.87 10.10
CA TYR A 222 -6.54 -14.28 9.83
C TYR A 222 -5.06 -14.62 9.95
N GLU A 223 -4.74 -15.73 10.62
CA GLU A 223 -3.35 -16.21 10.74
C GLU A 223 -2.82 -16.60 9.36
N ASN A 224 -3.63 -17.32 8.59
CA ASN A 224 -3.36 -17.67 7.20
C ASN A 224 -4.70 -17.74 6.47
N PHE A 225 -4.86 -16.95 5.42
CA PHE A 225 -6.07 -16.96 4.59
C PHE A 225 -5.73 -17.54 3.23
N GLU A 226 -6.34 -18.68 2.89
CA GLU A 226 -6.17 -19.39 1.61
C GLU A 226 -4.70 -19.63 1.21
N ASP A 227 -3.85 -19.97 2.19
CA ASP A 227 -2.42 -20.21 2.00
C ASP A 227 -1.63 -19.03 1.42
N ASN A 228 -2.18 -17.82 1.54
CA ASN A 228 -1.51 -16.58 1.21
C ASN A 228 -1.12 -15.82 2.50
N TYR A 229 0.15 -15.90 2.88
CA TYR A 229 0.72 -15.15 4.00
C TYR A 229 0.51 -13.63 3.88
N PHE A 230 0.47 -13.12 2.65
CA PHE A 230 0.27 -11.72 2.31
C PHE A 230 -1.18 -11.40 1.94
N SER A 231 -2.14 -12.29 2.23
CA SER A 231 -3.56 -12.03 1.98
C SER A 231 -3.99 -10.69 2.56
N HIS A 232 -4.84 -9.97 1.83
CA HIS A 232 -5.46 -8.74 2.33
C HIS A 232 -6.27 -8.98 3.62
N ALA A 233 -6.73 -10.20 3.89
CA ALA A 233 -7.45 -10.55 5.12
C ALA A 233 -6.51 -10.92 6.30
N SER A 234 -5.19 -10.80 6.14
CA SER A 234 -4.19 -11.15 7.16
C SER A 234 -3.16 -10.06 7.56
N PRO A 235 -3.19 -8.79 7.09
CA PRO A 235 -2.12 -7.84 7.36
C PRO A 235 -1.99 -7.48 8.84
N PHE A 236 -3.08 -7.45 9.61
CA PHE A 236 -2.96 -7.13 11.05
C PHE A 236 -2.43 -8.29 11.87
N ALA A 237 -2.66 -9.54 11.45
CA ALA A 237 -1.96 -10.66 12.07
C ALA A 237 -0.44 -10.48 11.92
N ARG A 238 0.03 -10.15 10.71
CA ARG A 238 1.46 -9.87 10.44
C ARG A 238 1.99 -8.67 11.23
N ILE A 239 1.20 -7.61 11.34
CA ILE A 239 1.56 -6.40 12.09
C ILE A 239 1.74 -6.70 13.58
N MET A 240 0.80 -7.45 14.18
CA MET A 240 0.83 -7.80 15.60
C MET A 240 1.93 -8.82 15.92
N GLU A 241 2.15 -9.82 15.05
CA GLU A 241 3.26 -10.78 15.17
C GLU A 241 4.62 -10.10 15.17
N GLY A 242 4.81 -9.12 14.28
CA GLY A 242 6.03 -8.32 14.21
C GLY A 242 6.16 -7.25 15.28
N LYS A 243 5.18 -7.10 16.18
CA LYS A 243 5.13 -6.10 17.27
C LYS A 243 5.32 -4.66 16.78
N TYR A 244 4.86 -4.37 15.57
CA TYR A 244 4.93 -3.02 15.00
C TYR A 244 3.82 -2.11 15.55
N ALA A 245 2.76 -2.70 16.11
CA ALA A 245 1.69 -2.01 16.81
C ALA A 245 1.69 -2.33 18.30
N LYS A 246 1.39 -1.32 19.14
CA LYS A 246 1.18 -1.51 20.58
C LYS A 246 -0.31 -1.63 20.90
N ARG A 247 -1.12 -0.69 20.41
CA ARG A 247 -2.59 -0.78 20.43
C ARG A 247 -3.11 -0.86 19.00
N LEU A 248 -4.11 -1.70 18.79
CA LEU A 248 -4.88 -1.79 17.55
C LEU A 248 -6.36 -1.60 17.91
N VAL A 249 -6.93 -0.48 17.49
CA VAL A 249 -8.35 -0.14 17.67
C VAL A 249 -9.05 -0.31 16.34
N GLN A 250 -9.94 -1.30 16.24
CA GLN A 250 -10.71 -1.59 15.04
C GLN A 250 -12.14 -1.08 15.18
N VAL A 251 -12.63 -0.34 14.19
CA VAL A 251 -13.90 0.37 14.22
C VAL A 251 -14.68 0.08 12.95
N GLY A 252 -15.96 -0.26 13.07
CA GLY A 252 -16.83 -0.57 11.93
C GLY A 252 -17.02 -2.07 11.67
N ILE A 253 -16.47 -2.91 12.55
CA ILE A 253 -16.40 -4.36 12.37
C ILE A 253 -17.80 -4.97 12.35
N ARG A 254 -18.10 -5.72 11.31
CA ARG A 254 -19.41 -6.37 11.12
C ARG A 254 -19.36 -7.69 10.38
N SER A 255 -18.20 -8.04 9.82
CA SER A 255 -17.89 -9.35 9.27
C SER A 255 -16.72 -9.95 10.03
N ILE A 256 -17.01 -10.70 11.09
CA ILE A 256 -16.01 -11.33 11.97
C ILE A 256 -16.46 -12.71 12.42
N ASN A 257 -15.62 -13.72 12.17
CA ASN A 257 -15.86 -15.11 12.57
C ASN A 257 -15.19 -15.43 13.93
N ILE A 258 -15.25 -16.70 14.33
CA ILE A 258 -14.65 -17.17 15.60
C ILE A 258 -13.13 -16.97 15.58
N ASP A 259 -12.46 -17.31 14.48
CA ASP A 259 -11.00 -17.21 14.37
C ASP A 259 -10.52 -15.75 14.50
N GLY A 260 -11.23 -14.81 13.88
CA GLY A 260 -10.96 -13.38 14.01
C GLY A 260 -11.11 -12.89 15.46
N ARG A 261 -12.09 -13.41 16.21
CA ARG A 261 -12.25 -13.09 17.64
C ARG A 261 -11.11 -13.66 18.47
N GLN A 262 -10.73 -14.91 18.23
CA GLN A 262 -9.62 -15.56 18.92
C GLN A 262 -8.28 -14.85 18.66
N GLN A 263 -8.03 -14.43 17.42
CA GLN A 263 -6.85 -13.63 17.07
C GLN A 263 -6.90 -12.25 17.72
N GLY A 264 -8.07 -11.62 17.78
CA GLY A 264 -8.29 -10.37 18.51
C GLY A 264 -7.93 -10.49 19.99
N GLU A 265 -8.42 -11.54 20.67
CA GLU A 265 -8.10 -11.84 22.07
C GLU A 265 -6.61 -12.12 22.27
N LYS A 266 -6.02 -12.95 21.41
CA LYS A 266 -4.58 -13.32 21.43
C LYS A 266 -3.67 -12.09 21.38
N TYR A 267 -4.01 -11.11 20.54
CA TYR A 267 -3.19 -9.90 20.34
C TYR A 267 -3.65 -8.69 21.16
N GLY A 268 -4.73 -8.81 21.95
CA GLY A 268 -5.27 -7.71 22.75
C GLY A 268 -5.84 -6.58 21.91
N VAL A 269 -6.52 -6.91 20.80
CA VAL A 269 -7.12 -5.94 19.87
C VAL A 269 -8.42 -5.37 20.46
N GLU A 270 -8.58 -4.04 20.38
CA GLU A 270 -9.83 -3.35 20.74
C GLU A 270 -10.79 -3.39 19.54
N ILE A 271 -11.68 -4.39 19.49
CA ILE A 271 -12.62 -4.62 18.37
C ILE A 271 -13.98 -3.98 18.68
N HIS A 272 -14.30 -2.89 17.98
CA HIS A 272 -15.59 -2.20 18.07
C HIS A 272 -16.52 -2.62 16.93
N GLU A 273 -17.43 -3.54 17.24
CA GLU A 273 -18.41 -4.05 16.30
C GLU A 273 -19.59 -3.09 16.10
N MET A 274 -20.11 -2.98 14.87
CA MET A 274 -21.22 -2.09 14.52
C MET A 274 -22.48 -2.30 15.37
N ARG A 275 -22.75 -3.53 15.81
CA ARG A 275 -23.88 -3.85 16.71
C ARG A 275 -23.82 -3.12 18.06
N ASN A 276 -22.64 -2.66 18.48
CA ASN A 276 -22.40 -1.93 19.72
C ASN A 276 -22.11 -0.43 19.49
N PHE A 277 -22.10 0.04 18.24
CA PHE A 277 -21.61 1.37 17.88
C PHE A 277 -22.33 2.50 18.64
N ALA A 278 -23.65 2.38 18.87
CA ALA A 278 -24.40 3.38 19.64
C ALA A 278 -23.87 3.58 21.06
N LYS A 279 -23.37 2.52 21.71
CA LYS A 279 -22.76 2.57 23.04
C LYS A 279 -21.31 3.05 22.96
N ASP A 280 -20.58 2.64 21.94
CA ASP A 280 -19.15 2.90 21.80
C ASP A 280 -18.86 4.31 21.24
N ARG A 281 -19.86 4.95 20.61
CA ARG A 281 -19.72 6.23 19.90
C ARG A 281 -19.02 7.31 20.72
N GLU A 282 -19.42 7.52 21.97
CA GLU A 282 -18.84 8.57 22.82
C GLU A 282 -17.34 8.31 23.06
N TYR A 283 -16.95 7.06 23.30
CA TYR A 283 -15.54 6.66 23.44
C TYR A 283 -14.77 6.86 22.13
N LEU A 284 -15.33 6.38 21.02
CA LEU A 284 -14.71 6.44 19.70
C LEU A 284 -14.50 7.88 19.21
N GLU A 285 -15.49 8.76 19.41
CA GLU A 285 -15.41 10.19 19.06
C GLU A 285 -14.52 11.00 20.03
N ASN A 286 -13.97 10.40 21.09
CA ASN A 286 -13.05 11.05 22.04
C ASN A 286 -11.71 10.30 22.20
N LEU A 287 -11.35 9.47 21.22
CA LEU A 287 -10.14 8.63 21.27
C LEU A 287 -8.86 9.46 21.46
N THR A 288 -7.97 8.93 22.29
CA THR A 288 -6.59 9.40 22.45
C THR A 288 -5.64 8.23 22.22
N LEU A 289 -4.73 8.40 21.26
CA LEU A 289 -3.77 7.37 20.83
C LEU A 289 -2.35 7.96 20.74
N GLY A 290 -1.34 7.11 20.84
CA GLY A 290 0.06 7.51 20.69
C GLY A 290 0.67 8.17 21.93
N THR A 291 0.02 8.08 23.09
CA THR A 291 0.48 8.64 24.38
C THR A 291 1.15 7.60 25.28
N GLY A 292 1.11 6.32 24.90
CA GLY A 292 1.69 5.24 25.69
C GLY A 292 3.22 5.22 25.67
N GLU A 293 3.84 4.77 26.75
CA GLU A 293 5.29 4.63 26.85
C GLU A 293 5.85 3.76 25.70
N GLY A 294 6.93 4.23 25.05
CA GLY A 294 7.59 3.55 23.95
C GLY A 294 6.90 3.67 22.58
N VAL A 295 5.67 4.18 22.52
CA VAL A 295 4.92 4.39 21.27
C VAL A 295 5.49 5.61 20.53
N LYS A 296 5.67 5.48 19.21
CA LYS A 296 6.29 6.52 18.37
C LYS A 296 5.31 7.44 17.66
N GLY A 297 4.02 7.09 17.69
CA GLY A 297 2.95 7.88 17.09
C GLY A 297 1.75 7.01 16.72
N VAL A 298 0.92 7.54 15.83
CA VAL A 298 -0.32 6.89 15.40
C VAL A 298 -0.33 6.67 13.90
N TYR A 299 -0.66 5.45 13.50
CA TYR A 299 -0.98 5.07 12.13
C TYR A 299 -2.48 4.95 11.95
N ILE A 300 -3.02 5.56 10.88
CA ILE A 300 -4.46 5.48 10.57
C ILE A 300 -4.64 4.69 9.29
N SER A 301 -5.55 3.74 9.34
CA SER A 301 -5.77 2.73 8.33
C SER A 301 -7.27 2.71 8.01
N ILE A 302 -7.65 3.15 6.81
CA ILE A 302 -9.06 3.24 6.39
C ILE A 302 -9.29 2.29 5.23
N ASP A 303 -9.93 1.15 5.52
CA ASP A 303 -10.68 0.43 4.50
C ASP A 303 -11.96 1.23 4.19
N VAL A 304 -12.22 1.47 2.91
CA VAL A 304 -13.41 2.19 2.49
C VAL A 304 -14.68 1.38 2.74
N ASP A 305 -14.59 0.06 2.83
CA ASP A 305 -15.73 -0.79 3.19
C ASP A 305 -16.16 -0.63 4.66
N SER A 306 -15.40 0.09 5.49
CA SER A 306 -15.85 0.51 6.82
C SER A 306 -17.15 1.33 6.75
N LEU A 307 -17.33 2.08 5.66
CA LEU A 307 -18.53 2.83 5.35
C LEU A 307 -19.64 1.89 4.88
N ASP A 308 -20.89 2.24 5.18
CA ASP A 308 -22.03 1.51 4.63
C ASP A 308 -22.00 1.58 3.08
N PRO A 309 -22.38 0.50 2.36
CA PRO A 309 -22.43 0.49 0.90
C PRO A 309 -23.34 1.56 0.30
N GLY A 310 -24.30 2.11 1.07
CA GLY A 310 -25.08 3.27 0.68
C GLY A 310 -24.24 4.55 0.48
N PHE A 311 -23.08 4.66 1.15
CA PHE A 311 -22.10 5.73 0.99
C PHE A 311 -20.92 5.32 0.10
N ALA A 312 -20.46 4.06 0.21
CA ALA A 312 -19.28 3.57 -0.48
C ALA A 312 -19.55 2.25 -1.24
N PRO A 313 -20.26 2.28 -2.37
CA PRO A 313 -20.56 1.08 -3.15
C PRO A 313 -19.38 0.55 -3.98
N GLY A 314 -18.29 1.34 -4.09
CA GLY A 314 -17.11 1.04 -4.90
C GLY A 314 -16.06 0.25 -4.12
N VAL A 315 -16.44 -0.90 -3.56
CA VAL A 315 -15.57 -1.79 -2.79
C VAL A 315 -15.72 -3.24 -3.25
N SER A 316 -14.73 -4.08 -2.97
CA SER A 316 -14.78 -5.50 -3.32
C SER A 316 -15.77 -6.27 -2.45
N HIS A 317 -15.80 -5.97 -1.14
CA HIS A 317 -16.64 -6.64 -0.15
C HIS A 317 -17.78 -5.72 0.29
N ILE A 318 -19.00 -6.02 -0.19
CA ILE A 318 -20.20 -5.24 0.13
C ILE A 318 -20.80 -5.79 1.44
N GLU A 319 -20.53 -5.10 2.54
CA GLU A 319 -21.05 -5.46 3.86
C GLU A 319 -22.03 -4.40 4.39
N SER A 320 -23.31 -4.74 4.54
CA SER A 320 -24.36 -3.79 4.95
C SER A 320 -24.30 -3.44 6.44
N GLY A 321 -24.83 -2.28 6.83
CA GLY A 321 -24.89 -1.83 8.24
C GLY A 321 -23.59 -1.18 8.70
N GLY A 322 -22.91 -0.44 7.81
CA GLY A 322 -21.63 0.22 8.07
C GLY A 322 -21.74 1.63 8.65
N LEU A 323 -20.59 2.29 8.77
CA LEU A 323 -20.49 3.67 9.25
C LEU A 323 -21.03 4.65 8.21
N SER A 324 -21.57 5.79 8.66
CA SER A 324 -21.74 6.93 7.75
C SER A 324 -20.41 7.65 7.53
N PHE A 325 -20.33 8.44 6.45
CA PHE A 325 -19.16 9.28 6.20
C PHE A 325 -18.91 10.26 7.37
N ARG A 326 -19.97 10.78 7.99
CA ARG A 326 -19.86 11.71 9.13
C ARG A 326 -19.37 11.00 10.39
N ASP A 327 -19.70 9.73 10.61
CA ASP A 327 -19.18 8.98 11.75
C ASP A 327 -17.64 8.84 11.67
N VAL A 328 -17.12 8.50 10.48
CA VAL A 328 -15.67 8.44 10.24
C VAL A 328 -15.03 9.82 10.45
N LEU A 329 -15.62 10.89 9.89
CA LEU A 329 -15.10 12.25 10.07
C LEU A 329 -15.09 12.70 11.53
N ASN A 330 -16.16 12.46 12.29
CA ASN A 330 -16.23 12.83 13.70
C ASN A 330 -15.10 12.16 14.50
N ILE A 331 -14.87 10.87 14.28
CA ILE A 331 -13.78 10.14 14.94
C ILE A 331 -12.42 10.71 14.52
N LEU A 332 -12.20 10.95 13.22
CA LEU A 332 -10.92 11.46 12.72
C LEU A 332 -10.60 12.89 13.18
N GLN A 333 -11.59 13.78 13.19
CA GLN A 333 -11.43 15.20 13.56
C GLN A 333 -11.25 15.37 15.07
N ASN A 334 -11.87 14.52 15.89
CA ASN A 334 -11.73 14.58 17.34
C ASN A 334 -10.57 13.74 17.90
N LEU A 335 -9.92 12.91 17.08
CA LEU A 335 -8.79 12.07 17.49
C LEU A 335 -7.61 12.91 18.00
N LYS A 336 -7.24 12.70 19.26
CA LYS A 336 -6.04 13.31 19.87
C LYS A 336 -4.84 12.40 19.65
N ALA A 337 -4.05 12.71 18.62
CA ALA A 337 -2.93 11.87 18.21
C ALA A 337 -1.80 12.65 17.49
N LEU A 338 -0.55 12.17 17.65
CA LEU A 338 0.54 12.50 16.73
C LEU A 338 0.51 11.53 15.55
N VAL A 339 -0.18 11.88 14.47
CA VAL A 339 -0.34 11.00 13.30
C VAL A 339 0.95 10.96 12.47
N THR A 340 1.61 9.80 12.39
CA THR A 340 2.89 9.62 11.72
C THR A 340 2.76 9.17 10.26
N ALA A 341 1.69 8.47 9.92
CA ALA A 341 1.33 8.07 8.57
C ALA A 341 -0.17 7.72 8.48
N LYS A 342 -0.73 7.76 7.27
CA LYS A 342 -2.14 7.45 6.97
C LYS A 342 -2.25 6.57 5.72
N LEU A 343 -3.26 5.71 5.64
CA LEU A 343 -3.56 4.87 4.47
C LEU A 343 -5.07 4.84 4.18
N VAL A 344 -5.45 5.02 2.91
CA VAL A 344 -6.82 4.88 2.37
C VAL A 344 -6.79 3.89 1.21
N ARG A 345 -7.70 2.90 1.17
CA ARG A 345 -7.57 1.71 0.30
C ARG A 345 -8.92 1.04 -0.02
N GLU A 346 -8.88 -0.09 -0.73
CA GLU A 346 -10.04 -0.94 -1.08
C GLU A 346 -11.14 -0.24 -1.88
N LEU A 347 -10.77 0.88 -2.52
CA LEU A 347 -11.56 1.54 -3.56
C LEU A 347 -11.49 0.72 -4.86
N ALA A 348 -12.46 -0.17 -5.05
CA ALA A 348 -12.59 -0.95 -6.27
C ALA A 348 -13.16 -0.08 -7.40
N ALA A 349 -12.33 0.29 -8.37
CA ALA A 349 -12.81 0.83 -9.62
C ALA A 349 -13.59 -0.28 -10.36
N LYS A 350 -14.90 -0.11 -10.56
CA LYS A 350 -15.61 -0.94 -11.54
C LYS A 350 -15.05 -0.61 -12.92
N MET A 351 -14.29 -1.53 -13.50
CA MET A 351 -14.09 -1.52 -14.94
C MET A 351 -15.46 -1.80 -15.57
N SER A 352 -16.08 -0.80 -16.20
CA SER A 352 -17.22 -1.04 -17.07
C SER A 352 -16.79 -2.05 -18.13
N LYS A 353 -17.49 -3.19 -18.21
CA LYS A 353 -17.32 -4.15 -19.30
C LYS A 353 -17.60 -3.52 -20.65
#